data_AF-A0A8J7CYP8-F1
#
_entry.id   AF-A0A8J7CYP8-F1
#
_cell.length_a   1.000
_cell.length_b   1.000
_cell.length_c   1.000
_cell.angle_alpha   90.00
_cell.angle_beta   90.00
_cell.angle_gamma   90.00
#
_symmetry.space_group_name_H-M   'P 1'
#
loop_
_entity.id
_entity.type
_entity.pdbx_description
1 polymer ?
#
loop_
_entity_poly.entity_id
_entity_poly.type
_entity_poly.pdbx_seq_one_letter_code
_entity_poly.pdbx_strand_id
1 'polypeptide(L)'
;MTKYIAKRILMSILTLFIITFVLFVLIRIMPGDPFPVERMSAEMIALKREELGLNKPILIQFADYMSLLASGSFGNGTSLYNGAPIKPILTACLINSFKIGVLSILFGTAVGLAIGIVAALNRGKFLDGLCTLVSILGVCIPSYVFMIFL
;
A
#
# COMPACT_ATOMS: atom_id res chain seq x y z
N MET A 1 22.96 13.09 16.14
CA MET A 1 22.21 12.84 14.88
C MET A 1 22.26 11.39 14.43
N THR A 2 23.40 10.71 14.46
CA THR A 2 23.56 9.29 14.07
C THR A 2 22.64 8.32 14.82
N LYS A 3 22.56 8.44 16.16
CA LYS A 3 21.63 7.65 17.01
C LYS A 3 20.16 7.87 16.64
N TYR A 4 19.79 9.09 16.24
CA TYR A 4 18.43 9.42 15.83
C TYR A 4 18.08 8.85 14.46
N ILE A 5 18.99 8.96 13.49
CA ILE A 5 18.84 8.38 12.15
C ILE A 5 18.74 6.86 12.26
N ALA A 6 19.64 6.21 13.01
CA ALA A 6 19.60 4.77 13.24
C ALA A 6 18.28 4.32 13.89
N LYS A 7 17.80 5.05 14.90
CA LYS A 7 16.49 4.78 15.53
C LYS A 7 15.34 4.88 14.52
N ARG A 8 15.33 5.88 13.64
CA ARG A 8 14.29 6.03 12.60
C ARG A 8 14.35 4.92 11.56
N ILE A 9 15.55 4.59 11.06
CA ILE A 9 15.71 3.51 10.08
C ILE A 9 15.23 2.19 10.68
N LEU A 10 15.61 1.88 11.92
CA LEU A 10 15.17 0.67 12.60
C LEU A 10 13.64 0.62 12.78
N MET A 11 13.02 1.74 13.18
CA MET A 11 11.56 1.83 13.26
C MET A 11 10.91 1.61 11.89
N SER A 12 11.43 2.23 10.82
CA SER A 12 10.88 2.05 9.47
C SER A 12 10.98 0.60 9.00
N ILE A 13 12.11 -0.07 9.25
CA ILE A 13 12.28 -1.49 8.91
C ILE A 13 11.29 -2.34 9.69
N LEU A 14 11.13 -2.10 11.00
CA LEU A 14 10.18 -2.84 11.84
C LEU A 14 8.73 -2.63 11.37
N THR A 15 8.36 -1.39 11.05
CA THR A 15 7.04 -1.05 10.52
C THR A 15 6.77 -1.75 9.18
N LEU A 16 7.74 -1.72 8.25
CA LEU A 16 7.61 -2.43 6.97
C LEU A 16 7.47 -3.92 7.19
N PHE A 17 8.28 -4.52 8.07
CA PHE A 17 8.20 -5.94 8.39
C PHE A 17 6.81 -6.32 8.93
N ILE A 18 6.26 -5.56 9.86
CA ILE A 18 4.93 -5.80 10.42
C ILE A 18 3.86 -5.68 9.34
N ILE A 19 3.88 -4.60 8.54
CA ILE A 19 2.89 -4.39 7.47
C ILE A 19 2.96 -5.53 6.44
N THR A 20 4.16 -5.90 6.01
CA THR A 20 4.36 -6.99 5.05
C THR A 20 3.87 -8.32 5.61
N PHE A 21 4.12 -8.61 6.89
CA PHE A 21 3.59 -9.81 7.56
C PHE A 21 2.06 -9.81 7.61
N VAL A 22 1.46 -8.69 8.02
CA VAL A 22 -0.01 -8.54 8.08
C VAL A 22 -0.62 -8.75 6.69
N LEU A 23 -0.09 -8.10 5.65
CA LEU A 23 -0.56 -8.27 4.27
C LEU A 23 -0.41 -9.71 3.78
N PHE A 24 0.71 -10.35 4.10
CA PHE A 24 0.94 -11.76 3.78
C PHE A 24 -0.10 -12.69 4.41
N VAL A 25 -0.44 -12.46 5.69
CA VAL A 25 -1.49 -13.22 6.38
C VAL A 25 -2.86 -12.90 5.78
N LEU A 26 -3.18 -11.63 5.53
CA LEU A 26 -4.45 -11.21 4.93
C LEU A 26 -4.73 -11.89 3.59
N ILE A 27 -3.72 -11.98 2.72
CA ILE A 27 -3.84 -12.68 1.43
C ILE A 27 -4.10 -14.17 1.63
N ARG A 28 -3.53 -14.81 2.65
CA ARG A 28 -3.72 -16.25 2.92
C ARG A 28 -5.06 -16.62 3.53
N ILE A 29 -5.62 -15.73 4.34
CA ILE A 29 -6.94 -15.93 4.95
C ILE A 29 -8.06 -15.43 4.05
N MET A 30 -7.74 -14.75 2.95
CA MET A 30 -8.73 -14.27 1.99
C MET A 30 -9.56 -15.46 1.47
N PRO A 31 -10.90 -15.41 1.55
CA PRO A 31 -11.72 -16.50 1.09
C PRO A 31 -11.64 -16.64 -0.43
N GLY A 32 -11.52 -17.88 -0.91
CA GLY A 32 -11.41 -18.23 -2.33
C GLY A 32 -10.11 -18.98 -2.64
N ASP A 33 -10.14 -19.82 -3.68
CA ASP A 33 -8.94 -20.45 -4.21
C ASP A 33 -8.38 -19.56 -5.34
N PRO A 34 -7.11 -19.12 -5.27
CA PRO A 34 -6.52 -18.33 -6.35
C PRO A 34 -6.35 -19.11 -7.66
N PHE A 35 -6.44 -20.44 -7.63
CA PHE A 35 -6.36 -21.29 -8.81
C PHE A 35 -7.73 -21.41 -9.51
N PRO A 36 -7.78 -21.29 -10.85
CA PRO A 36 -9.01 -21.43 -11.61
C PRO A 36 -9.43 -22.91 -11.69
N VAL A 37 -10.22 -23.38 -10.73
CA VAL A 37 -10.69 -24.77 -10.64
C VAL A 37 -11.48 -25.24 -11.88
N GLU A 38 -12.08 -24.32 -12.63
CA GLU A 38 -12.78 -24.61 -13.90
C GLU A 38 -11.82 -24.90 -15.06
N ARG A 39 -10.54 -24.54 -14.93
CA ARG A 39 -9.52 -24.61 -15.99
C ARG A 39 -8.34 -25.52 -15.65
N MET A 40 -8.26 -26.01 -14.41
CA MET A 40 -7.18 -26.88 -13.94
C MET A 40 -7.75 -28.12 -13.24
N SER A 41 -7.18 -29.29 -13.53
CA SER A 41 -7.52 -30.50 -12.77
C SER A 41 -7.01 -30.38 -11.33
N ALA A 42 -7.61 -31.15 -10.41
CA ALA A 42 -7.18 -31.19 -9.01
C ALA A 42 -5.70 -31.58 -8.87
N GLU A 43 -5.21 -32.46 -9.74
CA GLU A 43 -3.79 -32.87 -9.79
C GLU A 43 -2.86 -31.72 -10.18
N MET A 44 -3.24 -30.91 -11.18
CA MET A 44 -2.45 -29.75 -11.59
C MET A 44 -2.40 -28.69 -10.47
N ILE A 45 -3.50 -28.50 -9.74
CA ILE A 45 -3.55 -27.57 -8.61
C ILE A 45 -2.64 -28.06 -7.48
N ALA A 46 -2.68 -29.35 -7.15
CA ALA A 46 -1.82 -29.93 -6.12
C ALA A 46 -0.33 -29.75 -6.45
N LEU A 47 0.07 -30.03 -7.70
CA LEU A 47 1.43 -29.84 -8.18
C LEU A 47 1.84 -28.37 -8.14
N LYS A 48 0.96 -27.45 -8.54
CA LYS A 48 1.24 -26.00 -8.48
C LYS A 48 1.40 -25.49 -7.03
N ARG A 49 0.61 -26.02 -6.09
CA ARG A 49 0.74 -25.69 -4.67
C ARG A 49 2.07 -26.17 -4.10
N GLU A 50 2.55 -27.32 -4.54
CA GLU A 50 3.87 -27.83 -4.16
C GLU A 50 5.00 -26.99 -4.75
N GLU A 51 4.96 -26.67 -6.04
CA GLU A 51 5.94 -25.79 -6.71
C GLU A 51 6.06 -24.41 -6.02
N LEU A 52 4.94 -23.85 -5.57
CA LEU A 52 4.89 -22.54 -4.90
C LEU A 52 5.19 -22.63 -3.39
N GLY A 53 5.45 -23.83 -2.86
CA GLY A 53 5.71 -24.03 -1.43
C GLY A 53 4.51 -23.75 -0.53
N LEU A 54 3.29 -23.75 -1.08
CA LEU A 54 2.06 -23.43 -0.35
C LEU A 54 1.71 -24.45 0.74
N ASN A 55 2.29 -25.65 0.64
CA ASN A 55 2.14 -26.74 1.60
C ASN A 55 3.04 -26.62 2.84
N LYS A 56 4.02 -25.69 2.86
CA LYS A 56 4.94 -25.51 4.00
C LYS A 56 4.24 -24.81 5.17
N PRO A 57 4.75 -24.91 6.41
CA PRO A 57 4.32 -24.05 7.52
C PRO A 57 4.36 -22.55 7.18
N ILE A 58 3.38 -21.78 7.66
CA ILE A 58 3.19 -20.37 7.28
C ILE A 58 4.42 -19.48 7.53
N LEU A 59 5.18 -19.77 8.60
CA LEU A 59 6.40 -19.06 8.94
C LEU A 59 7.53 -19.30 7.92
N ILE A 60 7.64 -20.53 7.41
CA ILE A 60 8.65 -20.87 6.39
C ILE A 60 8.27 -20.19 5.08
N GLN A 61 6.99 -20.20 4.72
CA GLN A 61 6.52 -19.50 3.53
C GLN A 61 6.76 -17.99 3.61
N PHE A 62 6.63 -17.39 4.81
CA PHE A 62 6.94 -15.99 5.02
C PHE A 62 8.43 -15.71 4.91
N ALA A 63 9.29 -16.59 5.45
CA ALA A 63 10.74 -16.46 5.32
C ALA A 63 11.19 -16.55 3.84
N ASP A 64 10.67 -17.52 3.08
CA ASP A 64 10.91 -17.66 1.65
C ASP A 64 10.48 -16.39 0.88
N TYR A 65 9.30 -15.85 1.21
CA TYR A 65 8.77 -14.61 0.65
C TYR A 65 9.67 -13.39 0.96
N MET A 66 10.12 -13.24 2.21
CA MET A 66 11.02 -12.17 2.62
C MET A 66 12.39 -12.26 1.92
N SER A 67 12.90 -13.47 1.70
CA SER A 67 14.15 -13.68 0.95
C SER A 67 14.03 -13.23 -0.51
N LEU A 68 12.89 -13.51 -1.15
CA LEU A 68 12.60 -13.06 -2.52
C LEU A 68 12.41 -11.55 -2.61
N LEU A 69 11.80 -10.93 -1.59
CA LEU A 69 11.71 -9.47 -1.50
C LEU A 69 13.09 -8.83 -1.34
N ALA A 70 13.93 -9.38 -0.47
CA ALA A 70 15.27 -8.87 -0.21
C ALA A 70 16.22 -9.01 -1.41
N SER A 71 16.02 -10.01 -2.27
CA SER A 71 16.79 -10.17 -3.51
C SER A 71 16.38 -9.21 -4.63
N GLY A 72 15.35 -8.40 -4.42
CA GLY A 72 14.89 -7.42 -5.40
C GLY A 72 14.06 -8.03 -6.54
N SER A 73 13.58 -9.27 -6.39
CA SER A 73 12.79 -9.99 -7.40
C SER A 73 11.32 -9.50 -7.47
N PHE A 74 11.10 -8.19 -7.37
CA PHE A 74 9.78 -7.58 -7.38
C PHE A 74 9.08 -7.77 -8.73
N GLY A 75 7.87 -8.33 -8.71
CA GLY A 75 7.02 -8.45 -9.90
C GLY A 75 7.45 -9.50 -10.94
N ASN A 76 8.52 -10.28 -10.69
CA ASN A 76 8.96 -11.38 -11.56
C ASN A 76 8.04 -12.61 -11.52
N GLY A 77 6.96 -12.55 -10.73
CA GLY A 77 5.95 -13.60 -10.64
C GLY A 77 4.88 -13.52 -11.72
N THR A 78 4.10 -14.60 -11.81
CA THR A 78 2.91 -14.70 -12.64
C THR A 78 1.65 -14.73 -11.79
N SER A 79 0.55 -14.26 -12.36
CA SER A 79 -0.77 -14.34 -11.75
C SER A 79 -1.17 -15.80 -11.56
N LEU A 80 -1.64 -16.14 -10.36
CA LEU A 80 -2.15 -17.48 -10.04
C LEU A 80 -3.45 -17.81 -10.80
N TYR A 81 -4.19 -16.78 -11.22
CA TYR A 81 -5.48 -16.94 -11.87
C TYR A 81 -5.39 -17.18 -13.39
N ASN A 82 -4.51 -16.46 -14.08
CA ASN A 82 -4.43 -16.49 -15.55
C ASN A 82 -3.00 -16.63 -16.10
N GLY A 83 -1.98 -16.79 -15.24
CA GLY A 83 -0.59 -16.96 -15.66
C GLY A 83 0.08 -15.69 -16.23
N ALA A 84 -0.62 -14.56 -16.26
CA ALA A 84 -0.09 -13.33 -16.84
C ALA A 84 1.08 -12.77 -16.00
N PRO A 85 2.09 -12.15 -16.62
CA PRO A 85 3.20 -11.53 -15.89
C PRO A 85 2.71 -10.36 -15.04
N ILE A 86 3.14 -10.32 -13.77
CA ILE A 86 2.71 -9.28 -12.82
C ILE A 86 3.50 -7.97 -13.02
N LYS A 87 4.76 -8.06 -13.46
CA LYS A 87 5.65 -6.91 -13.68
C LYS A 87 5.02 -5.70 -14.38
N PRO A 88 4.36 -5.83 -15.55
CA PRO A 88 3.77 -4.67 -16.24
C PRO A 88 2.65 -4.01 -15.41
N ILE A 89 1.81 -4.82 -14.76
CA ILE A 89 0.72 -4.34 -13.90
C ILE A 89 1.31 -3.58 -12.70
N LEU A 90 2.26 -4.21 -12.00
CA LEU A 90 2.93 -3.61 -10.85
C LEU A 90 3.62 -2.29 -11.22
N THR A 91 4.30 -2.26 -12.36
CA THR A 91 5.04 -1.07 -12.82
C THR A 91 4.07 0.07 -13.14
N ALA A 92 2.96 -0.22 -13.81
CA ALA A 92 1.92 0.77 -14.10
C ALA A 92 1.30 1.32 -12.80
N CYS A 93 0.96 0.45 -11.84
CA CYS A 93 0.43 0.86 -10.54
C CYS A 93 1.42 1.73 -9.76
N LEU A 94 2.71 1.37 -9.75
CA LEU A 94 3.75 2.15 -9.09
C LEU A 94 3.90 3.54 -9.71
N ILE A 95 3.99 3.63 -11.04
CA ILE A 95 4.11 4.91 -11.76
C ILE A 95 2.88 5.78 -11.52
N ASN A 96 1.68 5.22 -11.59
CA ASN A 96 0.44 5.97 -11.38
C ASN A 96 0.34 6.47 -9.93
N SER A 97 0.63 5.61 -8.95
CA SER A 97 0.63 5.98 -7.52
C SER A 97 1.66 7.09 -7.25
N PHE A 98 2.84 6.99 -7.84
CA PHE A 98 3.88 8.01 -7.71
C PHE A 98 3.43 9.35 -8.29
N LYS A 99 2.87 9.37 -9.51
CA LYS A 99 2.35 10.59 -10.14
C LYS A 99 1.28 11.25 -9.29
N ILE A 100 0.28 10.48 -8.85
CA ILE A 100 -0.82 10.98 -8.02
C ILE A 100 -0.26 11.51 -6.70
N GLY A 101 0.57 10.72 -6.01
CA GLY A 101 1.15 11.11 -4.72
C GLY A 101 1.96 12.39 -4.78
N VAL A 102 2.82 12.55 -5.80
CA VAL A 102 3.61 13.77 -6.00
C VAL A 102 2.70 14.98 -6.25
N LEU A 103 1.72 14.85 -7.15
CA LEU A 103 0.78 15.94 -7.43
C LEU A 103 -0.05 16.31 -6.19
N SER A 104 -0.52 15.32 -5.43
CA SER A 104 -1.25 15.54 -4.18
C SER A 104 -0.41 16.27 -3.13
N ILE A 105 0.87 15.91 -2.97
CA ILE A 105 1.77 16.61 -2.04
C ILE A 105 1.98 18.05 -2.47
N LEU A 106 2.28 18.29 -3.75
CA LEU A 106 2.52 19.64 -4.26
C LEU A 106 1.28 20.52 -4.11
N PHE A 107 0.13 20.03 -4.55
CA PHE A 107 -1.13 20.76 -4.48
C PHE A 107 -1.58 20.98 -3.03
N GLY A 108 -1.59 19.92 -2.23
CA GLY A 108 -2.00 19.97 -0.82
C GLY A 108 -1.11 20.90 0.00
N THR A 109 0.20 20.89 -0.26
CA THR A 109 1.13 21.81 0.41
C THR A 109 0.88 23.26 -0.02
N ALA A 110 0.73 23.53 -1.31
CA ALA A 110 0.50 24.88 -1.80
C ALA A 110 -0.81 25.48 -1.26
N VAL A 111 -1.92 24.74 -1.38
CA VAL A 111 -3.24 25.18 -0.89
C VAL A 111 -3.27 25.24 0.64
N GLY A 112 -2.77 24.21 1.32
CA GLY A 112 -2.72 24.16 2.77
C GLY A 112 -1.90 25.30 3.38
N LEU A 113 -0.76 25.62 2.76
CA LEU A 113 0.08 26.74 3.19
C LEU A 113 -0.64 28.08 2.98
N ALA A 114 -1.30 28.29 1.83
CA ALA A 114 -2.06 29.51 1.56
C ALA A 114 -3.19 29.72 2.58
N ILE A 115 -4.00 28.68 2.84
CA ILE A 115 -5.07 28.72 3.85
C ILE A 115 -4.49 28.97 5.25
N GLY A 116 -3.39 28.30 5.60
CA GLY A 116 -2.72 28.48 6.88
C GLY A 116 -2.18 29.90 7.09
N ILE A 117 -1.61 30.52 6.05
CA ILE A 117 -1.15 31.91 6.10
C ILE A 117 -2.32 32.86 6.30
N VAL A 118 -3.42 32.69 5.56
CA VAL A 118 -4.63 33.54 5.69
C VAL A 118 -5.23 33.44 7.09
N ALA A 119 -5.32 32.22 7.64
CA ALA A 119 -5.79 31.99 9.01
C ALA A 119 -4.89 32.69 10.04
N ALA A 120 -3.56 32.53 9.90
CA ALA A 120 -2.58 33.13 10.81
C ALA A 120 -2.63 34.67 10.81
N LEU A 121 -2.79 35.29 9.63
CA LEU A 121 -2.91 36.75 9.51
C LEU A 121 -4.25 37.30 10.02
N ASN A 122 -5.29 36.48 10.08
CA ASN A 122 -6.64 36.86 10.52
C ASN A 122 -7.03 36.23 11.87
N ARG A 123 -6.03 35.88 12.69
CA ARG A 123 -6.21 35.17 13.95
C ARG A 123 -7.33 35.78 14.81
N GLY A 124 -8.26 34.94 15.26
CA GLY A 124 -9.40 35.32 16.10
C GLY A 124 -10.53 36.04 15.37
N LYS A 125 -10.44 36.22 14.04
CA LYS A 125 -11.53 36.78 13.21
C LYS A 125 -12.32 35.66 12.53
N PHE A 126 -13.43 36.04 11.89
CA PHE A 126 -14.27 35.10 11.14
C PHE A 126 -13.50 34.28 10.08
N LEU A 127 -12.56 34.91 9.37
CA LEU A 127 -11.76 34.22 8.33
C LEU A 127 -10.87 33.10 8.90
N ASP A 128 -10.32 33.27 10.10
CA ASP A 128 -9.56 32.22 10.80
C ASP A 128 -10.47 31.03 11.14
N GLY A 129 -11.68 31.31 11.67
CA GLY A 129 -12.69 30.29 11.93
C GLY A 129 -13.13 29.54 10.66
N LEU A 130 -13.33 30.25 9.55
CA LEU A 130 -13.71 29.65 8.27
C LEU A 130 -12.60 28.76 7.69
N CYS A 131 -11.35 29.26 7.68
CA CYS A 131 -10.19 28.49 7.24
C CYS A 131 -10.01 27.22 8.08
N THR A 132 -10.14 27.33 9.40
CA THR A 132 -10.04 26.20 10.33
C THR A 132 -11.15 25.17 10.07
N LEU A 133 -12.39 25.60 9.85
CA LEU A 133 -13.51 24.72 9.55
C LEU A 133 -13.28 23.95 8.24
N VAL A 134 -12.81 24.62 7.19
CA VAL A 134 -12.47 23.97 5.91
C VAL A 134 -11.34 22.96 6.09
N SER A 135 -10.29 23.29 6.84
CA SER A 135 -9.20 22.37 7.13
C SER A 135 -9.67 21.13 7.91
N ILE A 136 -10.54 21.30 8.89
CA ILE A 136 -11.12 20.19 9.66
C ILE A 136 -11.95 19.28 8.75
N LEU A 137 -12.82 19.84 7.89
CA LEU A 137 -13.61 19.06 6.95
C LEU A 137 -12.71 18.24 6.01
N GLY A 138 -11.62 18.83 5.50
CA GLY A 138 -10.67 18.12 4.64
C GLY A 138 -9.94 16.96 5.33
N VAL A 139 -9.69 17.05 6.64
CA VAL A 139 -9.02 15.99 7.41
C VAL A 139 -10.00 14.93 7.91
N CYS A 140 -11.23 15.33 8.27
CA CYS A 140 -12.21 14.45 8.89
C CYS A 140 -13.07 13.68 7.90
N ILE A 141 -13.30 14.20 6.68
CA ILE A 141 -14.11 13.49 5.69
C ILE A 141 -13.28 12.34 5.11
N PRO A 142 -13.73 11.08 5.27
CA PRO A 142 -13.02 9.95 4.69
C PRO A 142 -12.96 10.05 3.17
N SER A 143 -11.81 9.67 2.58
CA SER A 143 -11.58 9.77 1.14
C SER A 143 -12.63 9.04 0.29
N TYR A 144 -13.19 7.94 0.78
CA TYR A 144 -14.24 7.19 0.07
C TYR A 144 -15.56 7.96 -0.05
N VAL A 145 -15.83 8.94 0.82
CA VAL A 145 -17.05 9.78 0.72
C VAL A 145 -16.95 10.69 -0.49
N PHE A 146 -15.76 11.26 -0.76
CA PHE A 146 -15.53 12.06 -1.96
C PHE A 146 -15.70 11.26 -3.26
N MET A 147 -15.42 9.95 -3.21
CA MET A 147 -15.60 9.04 -4.36
C MET A 147 -17.07 8.88 -4.78
N ILE A 148 -18.05 9.13 -3.90
CA ILE A 148 -19.48 9.04 -4.26
C ILE A 148 -19.90 10.20 -5.17
N PHE A 149 -19.17 11.33 -5.12
CA PHE A 149 -19.49 12.54 -5.86
C PHE A 149 -18.76 12.65 -7.21
N LEU A 150 -17.97 11.65 -7.58
CA LEU A 150 -17.06 11.64 -8.74
C LEU A 150 -17.39 10.46 -9.65
#